data_AF-A0A7K3Y6K6-F1
#
_entry.id   AF-A0A7K3Y6K6-F1
#
_cell.length_a   1.000
_cell.length_b   1.000
_cell.length_c   1.000
_cell.angle_alpha   90.00
_cell.angle_beta   90.00
_cell.angle_gamma   90.00
#
_symmetry.space_group_name_H-M   'P 1'
#
loop_
_entity.id
_entity.type
_entity.pdbx_description
1 polymer ?
#
loop_
_entity_poly.entity_id
_entity_poly.type
_entity_poly.pdbx_seq_one_letter_code
_entity_poly.pdbx_strand_id
1 'polypeptide(L)' 'DAFCYSPLVKVCFADPALKFDFAEPRREFAKGAIREFMPAGERSLIIPAR' A
#
# COMPACT_ATOMS: atom_id res chain seq x y z
N ASP A 1 -9.49 -4.91 22.75
CA ASP A 1 -9.57 -6.09 21.87
C ASP A 1 -8.53 -6.03 20.75
N ALA A 2 -8.10 -7.19 20.25
CA ALA A 2 -7.07 -7.27 19.20
C ALA A 2 -7.63 -6.97 17.79
N PHE A 3 -8.94 -7.15 17.59
CA PHE A 3 -9.65 -6.93 16.34
C PHE A 3 -11.07 -6.40 16.63
N CYS A 4 -11.73 -5.80 15.64
CA CYS A 4 -13.08 -5.24 15.81
C CYS A 4 -14.20 -6.21 15.40
N TYR A 5 -14.05 -6.92 14.29
CA TYR A 5 -15.07 -7.86 13.77
C TYR A 5 -14.48 -9.22 13.41
N SER A 6 -13.46 -9.24 12.54
CA SER A 6 -12.84 -10.49 12.07
C SER A 6 -11.34 -10.52 12.41
N PRO A 7 -10.86 -11.55 13.14
CA PRO A 7 -9.44 -11.72 13.38
C PRO A 7 -8.68 -12.08 12.09
N LEU A 8 -9.33 -12.77 11.14
CA LEU A 8 -8.72 -13.13 9.86
C LEU A 8 -8.36 -11.88 9.05
N VAL A 9 -9.27 -10.91 8.99
CA VAL A 9 -9.01 -9.63 8.30
C VAL A 9 -7.89 -8.86 9.00
N LYS A 10 -7.89 -8.81 10.34
CA LYS A 10 -6.85 -8.11 11.09
C LYS A 10 -5.46 -8.68 10.83
N VAL A 11 -5.31 -10.01 10.81
CA VAL A 11 -4.04 -10.69 10.56
C VAL A 11 -3.61 -10.58 9.09
N CYS A 12 -4.55 -10.68 8.14
CA CYS A 12 -4.24 -10.60 6.71
C CYS A 12 -3.56 -9.28 6.31
N PHE A 13 -3.92 -8.16 6.94
CA PHE A 13 -3.35 -6.84 6.64
C PHE A 13 -2.16 -6.48 7.54
N ALA A 14 -1.73 -7.37 8.43
CA ALA A 14 -0.52 -7.20 9.25
C ALA A 14 0.73 -7.70 8.48
N ASP A 15 0.87 -7.31 7.21
CA ASP A 15 1.94 -7.76 6.31
C ASP A 15 2.72 -6.56 5.74
N PRO A 16 4.01 -6.36 6.12
CA PRO A 16 4.88 -5.32 5.57
C PRO A 16 5.22 -5.47 4.09
N ALA A 17 4.96 -6.64 3.46
CA ALA A 17 5.21 -6.85 2.04
C ALA A 17 4.17 -6.18 1.13
N LEU A 18 3.05 -5.70 1.69
CA LEU A 18 2.04 -4.95 0.97
C LEU A 18 2.62 -3.61 0.45
N LYS A 19 2.16 -3.18 -0.73
CA LYS A 19 2.63 -1.93 -1.35
C LYS A 19 2.16 -0.67 -0.65
N PHE A 20 1.09 -0.78 0.12
CA PHE A 20 0.52 0.31 0.90
C PHE A 20 0.67 0.00 2.39
N ASP A 21 1.13 0.98 3.15
CA ASP A 21 1.25 0.85 4.61
C ASP A 21 -0.10 1.12 5.28
N PHE A 22 -0.77 0.03 5.68
CA PHE A 22 -2.04 0.07 6.38
C PHE A 22 -1.92 0.47 7.87
N ALA A 23 -0.71 0.51 8.43
CA ALA A 23 -0.49 1.02 9.79
C ALA A 23 -0.54 2.55 9.84
N GLU A 24 -0.09 3.23 8.77
CA GLU A 24 -0.02 4.70 8.70
C GLU A 24 -0.68 5.30 7.43
N PRO A 25 -2.00 5.12 7.21
CA PRO A 25 -2.66 5.50 5.96
C PRO A 25 -2.56 7.00 5.64
N ARG A 26 -2.58 7.88 6.66
CA ARG A 26 -2.43 9.34 6.47
C ARG A 26 -1.05 9.71 5.93
N ARG A 27 0.00 9.02 6.38
CA ARG A 27 1.38 9.26 5.91
C ARG A 27 1.53 8.80 4.47
N GLU A 28 0.95 7.65 4.11
CA GLU A 28 0.97 7.16 2.73
C GLU A 28 0.18 8.08 1.77
N PHE A 29 -0.94 8.65 2.21
CA PHE A 29 -1.64 9.66 1.40
C PHE A 29 -0.79 10.91 1.18
N ALA A 30 -0.08 11.39 2.22
CA ALA A 30 0.84 12.51 2.08
C ALA A 30 2.01 12.18 1.13
N LYS A 31 2.56 10.97 1.21
CA LYS A 31 3.59 10.45 0.31
C LYS A 31 3.12 10.42 -1.15
N GLY A 32 1.87 10.04 -1.37
CA GLY A 32 1.21 10.15 -2.68
C GLY A 32 1.07 11.60 -3.15
N ALA A 33 0.69 12.52 -2.26
CA ALA A 33 0.52 13.93 -2.59
C ALA A 33 1.83 14.61 -3.03
N ILE A 34 2.96 14.23 -2.43
CA ILE A 34 4.30 14.71 -2.83
C ILE A 34 4.95 13.87 -3.93
N ARG A 35 4.22 12.91 -4.53
CA ARG A 35 4.66 12.05 -5.64
C ARG A 35 5.83 11.10 -5.32
N GLU A 36 5.98 10.73 -4.06
CA GLU A 36 7.00 9.78 -3.61
C GLU A 36 6.47 8.35 -3.47
N PHE A 37 5.18 8.14 -3.68
CA PHE A 37 4.58 6.80 -3.66
C PHE A 37 4.88 6.05 -4.95
N MET A 38 5.41 4.81 -4.84
CA MET A 38 5.66 3.93 -5.98
C MET A 38 4.60 2.83 -6.05
N PRO A 39 3.61 2.93 -6.98
CA PRO A 39 2.58 1.91 -7.13
C PRO A 39 3.13 0.64 -7.79
N ALA A 40 2.44 -0.48 -7.57
CA ALA A 40 2.63 -1.68 -8.38
C ALA A 40 1.68 -1.66 -9.60
N GLY A 41 1.98 -2.49 -10.60
CA GLY A 41 1.13 -2.64 -11.80
C GLY A 41 1.41 -1.64 -12.93
N GLU A 42 2.50 -0.87 -12.83
CA GLU A 42 2.96 -0.03 -13.94
C GLU A 42 3.25 -0.86 -15.19
N ARG A 43 2.99 -0.26 -16.36
CA ARG A 43 3.20 -0.90 -17.67
C ARG A 43 4.47 -0.44 -18.36
N SER A 44 5.32 0.30 -17.65
CA SER A 44 6.57 0.87 -18.18
C SER A 44 7.50 -0.19 -18.78
N LEU A 45 7.48 -1.43 -18.26
CA LEU A 45 8.30 -2.53 -18.77
C LEU A 45 8.01 -2.90 -20.24
N ILE A 46 6.77 -2.73 -20.70
CA ILE A 46 6.32 -3.14 -22.04
C ILE A 46 6.08 -1.96 -22.98
N ILE A 47 6.28 -0.74 -22.50
CA ILE A 47 6.11 0.49 -23.29
C ILE A 47 7.49 0.93 -23.78
N PRO A 48 7.69 1.15 -25.10
CA PRO A 48 8.95 1.67 -25.61
C PRO A 48 9.33 3.00 -24.95
N ALA A 49 10.64 3.23 -24.78
CA ALA A 49 11.14 4.52 -24.32
C ALA A 49 10.68 5.61 -25.30
N ARG A 50 10.17 6.71 -24.74
CA ARG A 50 9.69 7.87 -25.51
C ARG A 50 10.82 8.87 -25.75
#